data_AF-A0AAU6X6P7-F1
#
_entry.id   AF-A0AAU6X6P7-F1
#
_cell.length_a   1.000
_cell.length_b   1.000
_cell.length_c   1.000
_cell.angle_alpha   90.00
_cell.angle_beta   90.00
_cell.angle_gamma   90.00
#
_symmetry.space_group_name_H-M   'P 1'
#
loop_
_entity.id
_entity.type
_entity.pdbx_description
1 polymer ?
#
loop_
_entity_poly.entity_id
_entity_poly.type
_entity_poly.pdbx_seq_one_letter_code
_entity_poly.pdbx_strand_id
1 'polypeptide(L)'
;MSHFLGEFDCKLDAKGRMMIPSGLKKQLPEAEREGLVINRGFEKHLVIYTRKEWDKIVDDLSKLNQYEKRTREFIRYFTRGASELTLDANNRVLLPKALLEYAGIGADVVLSCQFNKIEVWDQAAYDAQLDSAPENFANLAEEVMGGLGRRGDE
;
A
#
# COMPACT_ATOMS: atom_id res chain seq x y z
N MET A 1 5.97 1.03 17.37
CA MET A 1 5.56 0.89 15.97
C MET A 1 4.53 1.97 15.74
N SER A 2 4.79 2.89 14.80
CA SER A 2 3.81 3.92 14.45
C SER A 2 3.02 3.41 13.27
N HIS A 3 1.70 3.39 13.41
CA HIS A 3 0.78 3.06 12.32
C HIS A 3 0.44 4.34 11.55
N PHE A 4 0.39 4.24 10.24
CA PHE A 4 -0.12 5.27 9.35
C PHE A 4 -1.62 5.41 9.53
N LEU A 5 -2.06 6.66 9.63
CA LEU A 5 -3.45 7.03 9.80
C LEU A 5 -3.86 8.07 8.76
N GLY A 6 -5.08 7.91 8.26
CA GLY A 6 -5.77 8.87 7.42
C GLY A 6 -5.88 8.45 5.96
N GLU A 7 -6.78 9.15 5.28
CA GLU A 7 -7.00 9.12 3.85
C GLU A 7 -6.69 10.52 3.31
N PHE A 8 -6.01 10.59 2.17
CA PHE A 8 -5.58 11.85 1.60
C PHE A 8 -5.80 11.91 0.10
N ASP A 9 -6.57 12.90 -0.33
CA ASP A 9 -6.74 13.20 -1.75
C ASP A 9 -5.51 13.95 -2.27
N CYS A 10 -4.94 13.41 -3.33
CA CYS A 10 -3.72 13.87 -3.97
C CYS A 10 -3.94 14.05 -5.47
N LYS A 11 -3.06 14.82 -6.10
CA LYS A 11 -3.02 14.91 -7.56
C LYS A 11 -1.63 14.56 -8.09
N LEU A 12 -1.59 13.85 -9.21
CA LEU A 12 -0.38 13.67 -9.99
C LEU A 12 -0.16 14.86 -10.91
N ASP A 13 1.10 15.29 -11.00
CA ASP A 13 1.50 16.22 -12.05
C ASP A 13 1.67 15.50 -13.41
N ALA A 14 1.90 16.26 -14.48
CA ALA A 14 2.05 15.73 -15.84
C ALA A 14 3.20 14.72 -16.01
N LYS A 15 4.13 14.62 -15.04
CA LYS A 15 5.24 13.67 -15.04
C LYS A 15 4.96 12.45 -14.15
N GLY A 16 3.79 12.33 -13.54
CA GLY A 16 3.44 11.27 -12.60
C GLY A 16 4.05 11.48 -11.21
N ARG A 17 4.37 12.71 -10.83
CA ARG A 17 4.86 13.02 -9.48
C ARG A 17 3.72 13.43 -8.58
N MET A 18 3.77 12.97 -7.34
CA MET A 18 2.80 13.26 -6.29
C MET A 18 3.50 13.97 -5.13
N MET A 19 2.90 15.03 -4.59
CA MET A 19 3.36 15.60 -3.32
C MET A 19 2.85 14.74 -2.16
N ILE A 20 3.72 14.41 -1.20
CA ILE A 20 3.26 13.72 0.01
C ILE A 20 2.48 14.71 0.90
N PRO A 21 1.22 14.41 1.27
CA PRO A 21 0.45 15.25 2.17
C PRO A 21 1.17 15.51 3.49
N SER A 22 1.08 16.74 4.01
CA SER A 22 1.81 17.14 5.22
C SER A 22 1.46 16.30 6.44
N GLY A 23 0.21 15.84 6.56
CA GLY A 23 -0.25 14.94 7.63
C GLY A 23 0.40 13.56 7.55
N LEU A 24 0.56 13.01 6.34
CA LEU A 24 1.27 11.75 6.12
C LEU A 24 2.78 11.91 6.25
N LYS A 25 3.34 13.03 5.78
CA LYS A 25 4.77 13.33 5.88
C LYS A 25 5.28 13.29 7.32
N LYS A 26 4.51 13.83 8.28
CA LYS A 26 4.85 13.78 9.71
C LYS A 26 4.96 12.35 10.26
N GLN A 27 4.27 11.40 9.63
CA GLN A 27 4.30 9.99 9.99
C GLN A 27 5.45 9.23 9.30
N LEU A 28 6.15 9.87 8.35
CA LEU A 28 7.24 9.32 7.53
C LEU A 28 8.58 10.05 7.77
N PRO A 29 9.11 10.11 9.01
CA PRO A 29 10.28 10.93 9.34
C PRO A 29 11.56 10.50 8.59
N GLU A 30 11.71 9.21 8.28
CA GLU A 30 12.92 8.66 7.65
C GLU A 30 12.80 8.56 6.12
N ALA A 31 11.65 8.91 5.53
CA ALA A 31 11.40 8.70 4.10
C ALA A 31 12.35 9.50 3.19
N GLU A 32 12.81 10.68 3.63
CA GLU A 32 13.80 11.47 2.88
C GLU A 32 15.19 10.81 2.87
N ARG A 33 15.58 10.12 3.94
CA ARG A 33 16.90 9.51 4.09
C ARG A 33 16.95 8.07 3.56
N GLU A 34 15.97 7.26 3.93
CA GLU A 34 15.95 5.82 3.65
C GLU A 34 15.11 5.47 2.42
N GLY A 35 14.30 6.40 1.93
CA GLY A 35 13.38 6.18 0.82
C GLY A 35 12.16 5.34 1.20
N LEU A 36 11.34 5.11 0.19
CA LEU A 36 10.14 4.30 0.24
C LEU A 36 10.24 3.19 -0.80
N VAL A 37 9.40 2.17 -0.70
CA VAL A 37 9.28 1.12 -1.71
C VAL A 37 7.84 1.05 -2.16
N ILE A 38 7.63 1.00 -3.47
CA ILE A 38 6.31 0.80 -4.06
C ILE A 38 6.24 -0.51 -4.82
N ASN A 39 5.16 -1.25 -4.66
CA ASN A 39 4.85 -2.44 -5.44
C ASN A 39 3.35 -2.47 -5.80
N ARG A 40 2.94 -3.53 -6.50
CA ARG A 40 1.52 -3.77 -6.82
C ARG A 40 0.80 -4.33 -5.59
N GLY A 41 -0.42 -3.84 -5.35
CA GLY A 41 -1.33 -4.35 -4.34
C GLY A 41 -1.98 -5.68 -4.73
N PHE A 42 -2.80 -6.22 -3.83
CA PHE A 42 -3.60 -7.43 -4.09
C PHE A 42 -4.75 -7.14 -5.06
N GLU A 43 -5.45 -6.03 -4.86
CA GLU A 43 -6.40 -5.45 -5.79
C GLU A 43 -5.66 -4.58 -6.83
N LYS A 44 -6.41 -3.92 -7.72
CA LYS A 44 -5.85 -3.09 -8.80
C LYS A 44 -5.39 -1.71 -8.29
N HIS A 45 -4.46 -1.71 -7.34
CA HIS A 45 -3.86 -0.53 -6.72
C HIS A 45 -2.33 -0.71 -6.53
N LEU A 46 -1.65 0.31 -6.02
CA LEU A 46 -0.24 0.24 -5.65
C LEU A 46 -0.08 0.41 -4.14
N VAL A 47 0.99 -0.16 -3.57
CA VAL A 47 1.24 -0.05 -2.13
C VAL A 47 2.61 0.53 -1.90
N ILE A 48 2.69 1.54 -1.04
CA ILE A 48 3.91 2.16 -0.57
C ILE A 48 4.22 1.67 0.84
N TYR A 49 5.46 1.27 1.05
CA TYR A 49 6.05 0.93 2.34
C TYR A 49 7.22 1.86 2.64
N THR A 50 7.50 2.06 3.93
CA THR A 50 8.83 2.55 4.33
C THR A 50 9.87 1.49 3.99
N ARG A 51 11.11 1.91 3.73
CA ARG A 51 12.20 0.96 3.48
C ARG A 51 12.34 -0.07 4.60
N LYS A 52 12.33 0.39 5.86
CA LYS A 52 12.37 -0.46 7.04
C LYS A 52 11.26 -1.52 7.07
N GLU A 53 10.04 -1.16 6.66
CA GLU A 53 8.93 -2.12 6.66
C GLU A 53 9.06 -3.12 5.52
N TRP A 54 9.46 -2.66 4.33
CA TRP A 54 9.74 -3.52 3.20
C TRP A 54 10.81 -4.57 3.51
N ASP A 55 11.89 -4.16 4.17
CA ASP A 55 12.98 -5.07 4.54
C ASP A 55 12.50 -6.19 5.49
N LYS A 56 11.60 -5.89 6.44
CA LYS A 56 10.98 -6.91 7.29
C LYS A 56 10.13 -7.89 6.48
N ILE A 57 9.32 -7.37 5.55
CA ILE A 57 8.47 -8.20 4.69
C ILE A 57 9.35 -9.13 3.85
N VAL A 58 10.43 -8.61 3.26
CA VAL A 58 11.38 -9.43 2.48
C VAL A 58 12.06 -10.49 3.36
N ASP A 59 12.46 -10.15 4.58
CA ASP A 59 13.02 -11.11 5.53
C ASP A 59 12.03 -12.25 5.82
N ASP A 60 10.76 -11.94 6.06
CA ASP A 60 9.73 -12.96 6.28
C ASP A 60 9.44 -13.80 5.04
N LEU A 61 9.37 -13.19 3.85
CA LEU A 61 9.22 -13.92 2.58
C LEU A 61 10.41 -14.84 2.31
N SER A 62 11.63 -14.44 2.71
CA SER A 62 12.85 -15.23 2.48
C SER A 62 12.87 -16.55 3.27
N LYS A 63 12.15 -16.60 4.40
CA LYS A 63 12.03 -17.78 5.27
C LYS A 63 11.06 -18.84 4.72
N LEU A 64 10.25 -18.49 3.71
CA LEU A 64 9.26 -19.41 3.16
C LEU A 64 9.90 -20.56 2.36
N ASN A 65 9.23 -21.70 2.34
CA ASN A 65 9.71 -22.89 1.61
C ASN A 65 9.67 -22.68 0.09
N GLN A 66 10.82 -22.33 -0.49
CA GLN A 66 10.94 -22.06 -1.93
C GLN A 66 10.83 -23.31 -2.81
N TYR A 67 10.84 -24.54 -2.26
CA TYR A 67 10.60 -25.75 -3.05
C TYR A 67 9.12 -25.89 -3.43
N GLU A 68 8.21 -25.26 -2.69
CA GLU A 68 6.80 -25.25 -3.01
C GLU A 68 6.48 -24.25 -4.13
N LYS A 69 5.77 -24.72 -5.16
CA LYS A 69 5.39 -23.90 -6.31
C LYS A 69 4.54 -22.70 -5.89
N ARG A 70 3.57 -22.90 -4.99
CA ARG A 70 2.69 -21.83 -4.49
C ARG A 70 3.46 -20.72 -3.78
N THR A 71 4.46 -21.07 -2.98
CA THR A 71 5.35 -20.09 -2.33
C THR A 71 6.05 -19.21 -3.35
N ARG A 72 6.66 -19.82 -4.38
CA ARG A 72 7.36 -19.05 -5.43
C ARG A 72 6.40 -18.16 -6.24
N GLU A 73 5.20 -18.64 -6.50
CA GLU A 73 4.15 -17.85 -7.17
C GLU A 73 3.77 -16.65 -6.30
N PHE A 74 3.47 -16.86 -5.02
CA PHE A 74 3.13 -15.79 -4.09
C PHE A 74 4.23 -14.73 -4.00
N ILE A 75 5.49 -15.13 -3.80
CA ILE A 75 6.61 -14.19 -3.73
C ILE A 75 6.69 -13.36 -5.02
N ARG A 76 6.58 -13.99 -6.20
CA ARG A 76 6.62 -13.28 -7.49
C ARG A 76 5.47 -12.29 -7.66
N TYR A 77 4.26 -12.65 -7.24
CA TYR A 77 3.10 -11.78 -7.33
C TYR A 77 3.20 -10.61 -6.34
N PHE A 78 3.56 -10.88 -5.09
CA PHE A 78 3.67 -9.87 -4.05
C PHE A 78 4.78 -8.86 -4.35
N THR A 79 5.97 -9.33 -4.76
CA THR A 79 7.12 -8.46 -5.07
C THR A 79 7.05 -7.81 -6.45
N ARG A 80 5.97 -8.03 -7.20
CA ARG A 80 5.86 -7.59 -8.59
C ARG A 80 5.90 -6.07 -8.69
N GLY A 81 6.88 -5.59 -9.45
CA GLY A 81 7.05 -4.15 -9.68
C GLY A 81 7.58 -3.39 -8.47
N ALA A 82 8.07 -4.08 -7.43
CA ALA A 82 8.77 -3.47 -6.31
C ALA A 82 9.89 -2.53 -6.82
N SER A 83 9.78 -1.25 -6.48
CA SER A 83 10.69 -0.20 -6.96
C SER A 83 10.95 0.79 -5.82
N GLU A 84 12.17 1.29 -5.72
CA GLU A 84 12.51 2.33 -4.75
C GLU A 84 11.93 3.68 -5.18
N LEU A 85 11.51 4.45 -4.19
CA LEU A 85 10.96 5.79 -4.31
C LEU A 85 11.76 6.74 -3.43
N THR A 86 12.13 7.88 -3.98
CA THR A 86 12.81 8.96 -3.26
C THR A 86 12.02 10.25 -3.36
N LEU A 87 12.11 11.07 -2.31
CA LEU A 87 11.50 12.39 -2.30
C LEU A 87 12.45 13.39 -2.97
N ASP A 88 11.91 14.24 -3.84
CA ASP A 88 12.64 15.40 -4.36
C ASP A 88 12.69 16.54 -3.31
N ALA A 89 13.44 17.61 -3.62
CA ALA A 89 13.57 18.78 -2.74
C ALA A 89 12.23 19.47 -2.39
N ASN A 90 11.16 19.19 -3.13
CA ASN A 90 9.82 19.72 -2.91
C ASN A 90 8.88 18.66 -2.27
N ASN A 91 9.42 17.59 -1.70
CA ASN A 91 8.68 16.49 -1.09
C ASN A 91 7.74 15.75 -2.04
N ARG A 92 8.09 15.73 -3.34
CA ARG A 92 7.35 14.96 -4.32
C ARG A 92 8.04 13.65 -4.61
N VAL A 93 7.24 12.64 -4.88
CA VAL A 93 7.69 11.31 -5.26
C VAL A 93 7.26 11.03 -6.69
N LEU A 94 8.18 10.54 -7.51
CA LEU A 94 7.89 10.10 -8.88
C LEU A 94 7.38 8.66 -8.86
N LEU A 95 6.14 8.44 -9.27
CA LEU A 95 5.60 7.09 -9.37
C LEU A 95 6.02 6.44 -10.71
N PRO A 96 6.57 5.21 -10.71
CA PRO A 96 6.95 4.53 -11.93
C PRO A 96 5.79 4.39 -12.91
N LYS A 97 5.99 4.81 -14.17
CA LYS A 97 4.94 4.81 -15.20
C LYS A 97 4.26 3.45 -15.38
N ALA A 98 5.05 2.37 -15.38
CA ALA A 98 4.52 1.01 -15.53
C ALA A 98 3.62 0.56 -14.37
N LEU A 99 3.78 1.15 -13.17
CA LEU A 99 2.91 0.91 -12.03
C LEU A 99 1.63 1.73 -12.13
N LEU A 100 1.74 3.01 -12.53
CA LEU A 100 0.58 3.86 -12.81
C LEU A 100 -0.33 3.22 -13.87
N GLU A 101 0.24 2.77 -14.98
CA GLU A 101 -0.48 2.08 -16.07
C GLU A 101 -1.17 0.80 -15.58
N TYR A 102 -0.50 0.01 -14.73
CA TYR A 102 -1.09 -1.21 -14.17
C TYR A 102 -2.30 -0.91 -13.29
N ALA A 103 -2.16 0.04 -12.36
CA ALA A 103 -3.21 0.41 -11.43
C ALA A 103 -4.32 1.24 -12.10
N GLY A 104 -4.07 1.78 -13.29
CA GLY A 104 -5.00 2.67 -13.98
C GLY A 104 -5.11 4.04 -13.31
N ILE A 105 -4.05 4.48 -12.62
CA ILE A 105 -4.03 5.73 -11.87
C ILE A 105 -3.93 6.92 -12.83
N GLY A 106 -4.95 7.78 -12.78
CA GLY A 106 -5.00 9.04 -13.51
C GLY A 106 -4.43 10.23 -12.73
N ALA A 107 -5.08 11.38 -12.86
CA ALA A 107 -4.65 12.62 -12.21
C ALA A 107 -5.06 12.68 -10.74
N ASP A 108 -6.22 12.12 -10.38
CA ASP A 108 -6.79 12.16 -9.04
C ASP A 108 -6.47 10.85 -8.30
N VAL A 109 -5.82 10.97 -7.14
CA VAL A 109 -5.22 9.87 -6.41
C VAL A 109 -5.69 9.89 -4.97
N VAL A 110 -6.06 8.73 -4.43
CA VAL A 110 -6.31 8.55 -3.00
C VAL A 110 -5.14 7.82 -2.37
N LEU A 111 -4.60 8.39 -1.29
CA LEU A 111 -3.68 7.69 -0.39
C LEU A 111 -4.44 7.19 0.82
N SER A 112 -4.66 5.89 0.91
CA SER A 112 -5.34 5.24 2.03
C SER A 112 -4.32 4.58 2.95
N CYS A 113 -4.16 5.10 4.17
CA CYS A 113 -3.24 4.51 5.14
C CYS A 113 -3.85 3.28 5.80
N GLN A 114 -3.10 2.18 5.82
CA GLN A 114 -3.50 0.95 6.51
C GLN A 114 -2.31 0.42 7.32
N PHE A 115 -2.30 0.69 8.62
CA PHE A 115 -1.28 0.24 9.56
C PHE A 115 0.15 0.60 9.12
N ASN A 116 0.88 -0.31 8.48
CA ASN A 116 2.28 -0.18 8.10
C ASN A 116 2.48 0.06 6.60
N LYS A 117 1.38 0.23 5.84
CA LYS A 117 1.38 0.48 4.40
C LYS A 117 0.49 1.67 4.04
N ILE A 118 0.75 2.22 2.87
CA ILE A 118 -0.07 3.28 2.26
C ILE A 118 -0.51 2.75 0.90
N GLU A 119 -1.80 2.56 0.70
CA GLU A 119 -2.32 2.21 -0.60
C GLU A 119 -2.51 3.45 -1.45
N VAL A 120 -2.22 3.34 -2.74
CA VAL A 120 -2.29 4.39 -3.75
C VAL A 120 -3.29 3.93 -4.80
N TRP A 121 -4.39 4.68 -4.89
CA TRP A 121 -5.52 4.35 -5.74
C TRP A 121 -5.81 5.45 -6.74
N ASP A 122 -6.38 5.07 -7.87
CA ASP A 122 -7.19 6.01 -8.66
C ASP A 122 -8.46 6.34 -7.87
N GLN A 123 -8.87 7.60 -7.84
CA GLN A 123 -10.05 8.02 -7.07
C GLN A 123 -11.29 7.20 -7.41
N ALA A 124 -11.61 7.03 -8.70
CA ALA A 124 -12.82 6.32 -9.10
C ALA A 124 -12.74 4.82 -8.77
N ALA A 125 -11.55 4.23 -8.86
CA ALA A 125 -11.35 2.83 -8.48
C ALA A 125 -11.47 2.63 -6.96
N TYR A 126 -11.02 3.60 -6.16
CA TYR A 126 -11.15 3.57 -4.71
C TYR A 126 -12.62 3.67 -4.29
N ASP A 127 -13.35 4.64 -4.83
CA ASP A 127 -14.77 4.84 -4.53
C ASP A 127 -15.58 3.60 -4.92
N ALA A 128 -15.33 3.02 -6.09
CA ALA A 128 -15.98 1.78 -6.53
C ALA A 128 -15.66 0.58 -5.62
N GLN A 129 -14.43 0.50 -5.12
CA GLN A 129 -14.03 -0.55 -4.17
C GLN A 129 -14.78 -0.41 -2.84
N LEU A 130 -14.93 0.81 -2.32
CA LEU A 130 -15.67 1.07 -1.08
C LEU A 130 -17.19 0.95 -1.25
N ASP A 131 -17.75 1.38 -2.38
CA ASP A 131 -19.17 1.27 -2.70
C ASP A 131 -19.62 -0.17 -2.95
N SER A 132 -18.69 -1.09 -3.19
CA SER A 132 -18.98 -2.53 -3.21
C SER A 132 -19.14 -3.15 -1.82
N ALA A 133 -18.69 -2.46 -0.77
CA ALA A 133 -18.70 -2.91 0.62
C ALA A 133 -19.94 -2.57 1.49
N PRO A 134 -20.84 -1.60 1.21
CA PRO A 134 -21.80 -1.10 2.21
C PRO A 134 -22.90 -2.09 2.58
N GLU A 135 -23.29 -3.02 1.71
CA GLU A 135 -24.38 -3.95 2.04
C GLU A 135 -23.96 -5.06 3.00
N ASN A 136 -22.65 -5.23 3.28
CA ASN A 136 -22.16 -6.38 4.03
C ASN A 136 -21.09 -6.05 5.08
N PHE A 137 -20.79 -4.78 5.36
CA PHE A 137 -19.75 -4.42 6.34
C PHE A 137 -20.00 -5.04 7.72
N ALA A 138 -21.26 -5.08 8.18
CA ALA A 138 -21.62 -5.71 9.45
C ALA A 138 -21.32 -7.23 9.45
N ASN A 139 -21.65 -7.94 8.37
CA ASN A 139 -21.39 -9.37 8.25
C ASN A 139 -19.90 -9.67 8.10
N LEU A 140 -19.18 -8.84 7.34
CA LEU A 140 -17.72 -8.91 7.24
C LEU A 140 -17.06 -8.67 8.59
N ALA A 141 -17.54 -7.67 9.35
CA ALA A 141 -17.07 -7.40 10.69
C ALA A 141 -17.33 -8.58 11.62
N GLU A 142 -18.50 -9.22 11.54
CA GLU A 142 -18.79 -10.45 12.31
C GLU A 142 -17.88 -11.61 11.91
N GLU A 143 -17.69 -11.87 10.62
CA GLU A 143 -16.83 -12.95 10.12
C GLU A 143 -15.38 -12.78 10.60
N VAL A 144 -14.85 -11.56 10.50
CA VAL A 144 -13.46 -11.25 10.83
C VAL A 144 -13.25 -11.13 12.34
N MET A 145 -14.10 -10.36 13.04
CA MET A 145 -13.92 -10.03 14.46
C MET A 145 -14.62 -11.02 15.40
N GLY A 146 -15.71 -11.66 14.97
CA GLY A 146 -16.44 -12.65 15.77
C GLY A 146 -15.63 -13.92 16.03
N GLY A 147 -14.70 -14.26 15.14
CA GLY A 147 -13.74 -15.36 15.34
C GLY A 147 -12.62 -15.05 16.34
N LEU A 148 -12.25 -13.78 16.52
CA LEU A 148 -11.21 -13.35 17.45
C LEU A 148 -11.65 -13.50 18.91
N GLY A 149 -12.93 -13.26 19.22
CA GLY A 149 -13.47 -13.47 20.56
C GLY A 149 -13.58 -14.95 20.98
N ARG A 150 -13.59 -15.88 20.03
CA ARG A 150 -13.70 -17.34 20.29
C ARG A 150 -12.35 -18.06 20.44
N ARG A 151 -11.24 -17.41 20.08
CA ARG A 151 -9.88 -17.98 20.16
C ARG A 151 -9.15 -17.64 21.46
N GLY A 152 -9.78 -16.91 22.37
CA GLY A 152 -9.19 -16.49 23.65
C GLY A 152 -9.34 -17.49 24.81
N ASP A 153 -10.11 -18.56 24.62
CA ASP A 153 -10.47 -19.54 25.66
C ASP A 153 -10.00 -20.99 25.36
N GLU A 154 -8.98 -21.17 24.51
CA GLU A 154 -8.32 -22.48 24.28
C GLU A 154 -6.82 -22.45 24.55
#